data_AF-A0A0E1XB24-F1
#
_entry.id   AF-A0A0E1XB24-F1
#
_cell.length_a   1.000
_cell.length_b   1.000
_cell.length_c   1.000
_cell.angle_alpha   90.00
_cell.angle_beta   90.00
_cell.angle_gamma   90.00
#
_symmetry.space_group_name_H-M   'P 1'
#
loop_
_entity.id
_entity.type
_entity.pdbx_description
1 polymer ?
#
loop_
_entity_poly.entity_id
_entity_poly.type
_entity_poly.pdbx_seq_one_letter_code
_entity_poly.pdbx_strand_id
1 'polypeptide(L)' 'MSFYEYIQTFKDDKTPLGELAIWIKEDDSFPKQEKLTENILSYFHQMSNIDHEFLEIVKRSLSLYDQLKS' A
#
# COMPACT_ATOMS: atom_id res chain seq x y z
N MET A 1 -13.91 -1.75 -1.66
CA MET A 1 -12.62 -1.50 -2.32
C MET A 1 -11.52 -2.15 -1.50
N SER A 2 -10.68 -2.99 -2.07
CA SER A 2 -9.44 -3.48 -1.45
C SER A 2 -8.40 -2.35 -1.37
N PHE A 3 -7.34 -2.56 -0.60
CA PHE A 3 -6.26 -1.57 -0.58
C PHE A 3 -5.54 -1.46 -1.93
N TYR A 4 -5.42 -2.58 -2.65
CA TYR A 4 -4.87 -2.59 -4.00
C TYR A 4 -5.70 -1.70 -4.94
N GLU A 5 -7.03 -1.87 -4.95
CA GLU A 5 -7.91 -1.03 -5.78
C GLU A 5 -7.79 0.45 -5.41
N TYR A 6 -7.68 0.76 -4.12
CA TYR A 6 -7.47 2.11 -3.62
C TYR A 6 -6.14 2.71 -4.09
N ILE A 7 -5.02 2.04 -3.86
CA ILE A 7 -3.71 2.62 -4.15
C ILE A 7 -3.50 2.79 -5.66
N GLN A 8 -4.09 1.91 -6.48
CA GLN A 8 -4.00 2.01 -7.94
C GLN A 8 -4.70 3.25 -8.53
N THR A 9 -5.52 3.98 -7.75
CA THR A 9 -6.04 5.29 -8.20
C THR A 9 -4.95 6.36 -8.31
N PHE A 10 -3.80 6.15 -7.66
CA PHE A 10 -2.67 7.09 -7.63
C PHE A 10 -1.53 6.71 -8.59
N LYS A 11 -1.67 5.64 -9.39
CA LYS A 11 -0.57 5.10 -10.23
C LYS A 11 0.05 6.10 -11.23
N ASP A 12 -0.67 7.15 -11.59
CA ASP A 12 -0.24 8.18 -12.53
C ASP A 12 0.23 9.46 -11.80
N ASP A 13 0.17 9.48 -10.46
CA ASP A 13 0.57 10.61 -9.64
C ASP A 13 2.08 10.62 -9.39
N LYS A 14 2.69 11.81 -9.48
CA LYS A 14 4.11 12.03 -9.11
C LYS A 14 4.26 12.29 -7.61
N THR A 15 3.64 11.44 -6.80
CA THR A 15 3.66 11.51 -5.34
C THR A 15 4.16 10.19 -4.76
N PRO A 16 4.56 10.13 -3.48
CA PRO A 16 4.94 8.86 -2.84
C PRO A 16 3.84 7.78 -2.90
N LEU A 17 2.57 8.17 -2.99
CA LEU A 17 1.46 7.22 -3.19
C LEU A 17 1.46 6.61 -4.59
N GLY A 18 1.85 7.38 -5.60
CA GLY A 18 1.98 6.87 -6.97
C GLY A 18 3.17 5.95 -7.14
N GLU A 19 4.30 6.26 -6.48
CA GLU A 19 5.44 5.34 -6.39
C GLU A 19 5.05 4.02 -5.71
N LEU A 20 4.31 4.08 -4.60
CA LEU A 20 3.77 2.90 -3.93
C LEU A 20 2.81 2.11 -4.84
N ALA A 21 1.97 2.79 -5.61
CA ALA A 21 1.03 2.15 -6.54
C ALA A 21 1.76 1.38 -7.66
N ILE A 22 2.84 1.95 -8.21
CA ILE A 22 3.69 1.29 -9.21
C ILE A 22 4.37 0.07 -8.58
N TRP A 23 4.98 0.23 -7.41
CA TRP A 23 5.66 -0.85 -6.71
C TRP A 23 4.71 -2.04 -6.42
N ILE A 24 3.52 -1.76 -5.88
CA ILE A 24 2.49 -2.78 -5.60
C ILE A 24 1.96 -3.42 -6.89
N LYS A 25 1.95 -2.68 -8.01
CA LYS A 25 1.54 -3.22 -9.30
C LYS A 25 2.52 -4.28 -9.82
N GLU A 26 3.80 -4.06 -9.59
CA GLU A 26 4.91 -4.95 -9.99
C GLU A 26 5.09 -6.13 -9.03
N ASP A 27 4.58 -6.03 -7.80
CA ASP A 27 4.57 -7.11 -6.83
C ASP A 27 3.43 -8.13 -7.10
N ASP A 28 3.78 -9.22 -7.77
CA ASP A 28 2.85 -10.32 -8.06
C ASP A 28 2.34 -11.05 -6.80
N SER A 29 3.09 -10.98 -5.69
CA SER A 29 2.73 -11.64 -4.42
C SER A 29 1.81 -10.78 -3.56
N PHE A 30 1.60 -9.51 -3.93
CA PHE A 30 0.78 -8.59 -3.17
C PHE A 30 -0.68 -9.11 -3.05
N PRO A 31 -1.27 -9.13 -1.84
CA PRO A 31 -2.63 -9.63 -1.65
C PRO A 31 -3.69 -8.64 -2.18
N LYS A 32 -3.98 -8.71 -3.48
CA LYS A 32 -4.84 -7.74 -4.21
C LYS A 32 -6.28 -7.63 -3.69
N GLN A 33 -6.77 -8.66 -2.99
CA GLN A 33 -8.12 -8.72 -2.44
C GLN A 33 -8.18 -8.33 -0.95
N GLU A 34 -7.04 -8.09 -0.30
CA GLU A 34 -6.99 -7.78 1.13
C GLU A 34 -7.54 -6.38 1.42
N LYS A 35 -8.33 -6.30 2.50
CA LYS A 35 -9.02 -5.10 2.96
C LYS A 35 -8.57 -4.71 4.35
N LEU A 36 -8.07 -5.62 5.17
CA LEU A 36 -7.63 -5.35 6.53
C LEU A 36 -6.24 -4.69 6.50
N THR A 37 -6.17 -3.48 7.05
CA THR A 37 -4.93 -2.68 7.08
C THR A 37 -3.82 -3.37 7.87
N GLU A 38 -4.17 -4.10 8.93
CA GLU A 38 -3.24 -4.91 9.73
C GLU A 38 -2.56 -6.02 8.92
N ASN A 39 -3.32 -6.76 8.09
CA ASN A 39 -2.78 -7.82 7.24
C ASN A 39 -1.85 -7.26 6.16
N ILE A 40 -2.22 -6.12 5.58
CA ILE A 40 -1.39 -5.44 4.57
C ILE A 40 -0.10 -4.92 5.21
N LEU A 41 -0.18 -4.30 6.39
CA LEU A 41 1.00 -3.83 7.11
C LEU A 41 1.93 -5.00 7.48
N SER A 42 1.36 -6.13 7.91
CA SER A 42 2.12 -7.35 8.20
C SER A 42 2.87 -7.87 6.98
N TYR A 43 2.23 -7.86 5.80
CA TYR A 43 2.86 -8.24 4.54
C TYR A 43 4.13 -7.43 4.25
N PHE A 44 4.06 -6.10 4.40
CA PHE A 44 5.24 -5.24 4.23
C PHE A 44 6.32 -5.44 5.30
N HIS A 45 5.94 -5.74 6.54
CA HIS A 45 6.90 -6.05 7.61
C HIS A 45 7.65 -7.36 7.40
N GLN A 46 7.09 -8.31 6.64
CA GLN A 46 7.74 -9.58 6.33
C GLN A 46 8.81 -9.46 5.23
N MET A 47 8.86 -8.30 4.54
CA MET A 47 9.84 -8.06 3.48
C MET A 47 11.21 -7.75 4.06
N SER A 48 12.22 -8.48 3.61
CA SER A 48 13.59 -8.41 4.16
C SER A 48 14.31 -7.10 3.83
N ASN A 49 13.89 -6.39 2.78
CA ASN A 49 14.60 -5.25 2.18
C ASN A 49 13.72 -4.01 2.07
N ILE A 50 12.79 -3.81 3.01
CA ILE A 50 11.94 -2.62 3.00
C ILE A 50 12.61 -1.47 3.75
N ASP A 51 12.79 -0.34 3.07
CA ASP A 51 13.37 0.85 3.70
C ASP A 51 12.38 1.48 4.68
N HIS A 52 12.92 2.11 5.73
CA HIS A 52 12.10 2.75 6.77
C HIS A 52 11.19 3.86 6.19
N GLU A 53 11.70 4.65 5.25
CA GLU A 53 10.93 5.70 4.57
C GLU A 53 9.76 5.12 3.77
N PHE A 54 9.99 4.02 3.05
CA PHE A 54 8.95 3.33 2.30
C PHE A 54 7.86 2.76 3.24
N LEU A 55 8.27 2.21 4.38
CA LEU A 55 7.33 1.71 5.39
C LEU A 55 6.47 2.84 5.99
N GLU A 56 7.01 4.04 6.18
CA GLU A 56 6.23 5.20 6.64
C GLU A 56 5.21 5.67 5.58
N ILE A 57 5.57 5.62 4.29
CA ILE A 57 4.63 5.86 3.19
C ILE A 57 3.49 4.83 3.22
N VAL A 58 3.82 3.55 3.39
CA VAL A 58 2.82 2.47 3.54
C VAL A 58 1.89 2.76 4.71
N LYS A 59 2.41 3.00 5.92
CA LYS A 59 1.59 3.30 7.10
C LYS A 59 0.66 4.49 6.89
N ARG A 60 1.17 5.57 6.28
CA ARG A 60 0.36 6.76 5.96
C ARG A 60 -0.74 6.43 4.97
N SER A 61 -0.44 5.67 3.91
CA SER A 61 -1.44 5.25 2.92
C SER A 61 -2.53 4.35 3.52
N LEU A 62 -2.17 3.47 4.46
CA LEU A 62 -3.12 2.62 5.18
C LEU A 62 -4.03 3.45 6.09
N SER A 63 -3.49 4.45 6.79
CA SER A 63 -4.27 5.37 7.61
C SER A 63 -5.29 6.16 6.79
N LEU A 64 -4.88 6.68 5.61
CA LEU A 64 -5.79 7.37 4.69
C LEU A 64 -6.88 6.43 4.14
N TYR A 65 -6.51 5.21 3.79
CA TYR A 65 -7.45 4.19 3.32
C TYR A 65 -8.48 3.80 4.39
N ASP A 66 -8.05 3.68 5.65
CA ASP A 66 -8.95 3.38 6.77
C ASP A 66 -9.95 4.50 7.03
N GLN A 67 -9.48 5.76 6.98
CA GLN A 67 -10.34 6.95 7.09
C GLN A 67 -11.44 7.02 6.02
N LEU A 68 -11.18 6.50 4.82
CA LEU A 68 -12.16 6.47 3.72
C LEU A 68 -13.26 5.40 3.90
N LYS A 69 -13.08 4.46 4.82
CA LYS A 69 -14.08 3.42 5.14
C LYS A 69 -14.99 3.77 6.31
N SER A 70 -14.58 4.76 7.10
CA SER A 70 -15.32 5.28 8.26
C SER A 70 -16.43 6.22 7.80
#